data_AF-A0A401NZS9-F1
#
_entry.id   AF-A0A401NZS9-F1
#
_cell.length_a   1.000
_cell.length_b   1.000
_cell.length_c   1.000
_cell.angle_alpha   90.00
_cell.angle_beta   90.00
_cell.angle_gamma   90.00
#
_symmetry.space_group_name_H-M   'P 1'
#
loop_
_entity.id
_entity.type
_entity.pdbx_description
1 polymer ?
#
loop_
_entity_poly.entity_id
_entity_poly.type
_entity_poly.pdbx_seq_one_letter_code
_entity_poly.pdbx_strand_id
1 'polypeptide(L)'
;MTSILVHSPVQYAPAVVYADIPEFLFERLCSTDEILVWSVYSCLLLLTEEKRFFSKCHTIYGIESLVRSLKETMRVNNVEVQKQGLLLFGEILKRQPIGIKLFMNFTIWHEAIVVLREAMTSCSLEVTTEAANALAAFLRVNL
;
A
#
# COMPACT_ATOMS: atom_id res chain seq x y z
N MET A 1 -11.63 -9.61 8.22
CA MET A 1 -10.25 -9.75 8.75
C MET A 1 -9.78 -8.45 9.42
N THR A 2 -10.09 -7.29 8.84
CA THR A 2 -9.76 -5.97 9.39
C THR A 2 -10.21 -5.80 10.84
N SER A 3 -11.44 -6.22 11.19
CA SER A 3 -11.95 -6.11 12.57
C SER A 3 -11.09 -6.82 13.61
N ILE A 4 -10.54 -7.99 13.31
CA ILE A 4 -9.69 -8.76 14.24
C ILE A 4 -8.34 -8.07 14.44
N LEU A 5 -7.74 -7.58 13.34
CA LEU A 5 -6.47 -6.84 13.41
C LEU A 5 -6.63 -5.51 14.13
N VAL A 6 -7.75 -4.79 13.94
CA VAL A 6 -8.01 -3.50 14.60
C VAL A 6 -8.05 -3.63 16.12
N HIS A 7 -8.56 -4.74 16.68
CA HIS A 7 -8.67 -4.90 18.13
C HIS A 7 -7.33 -5.19 18.83
N SER A 8 -6.38 -5.84 18.15
CA SER A 8 -5.04 -6.08 18.71
C SER A 8 -4.02 -6.39 17.61
N PRO A 9 -3.54 -5.38 16.88
CA PRO A 9 -2.61 -5.58 15.76
C PRO A 9 -1.35 -6.32 16.20
N VAL A 10 -0.79 -5.94 17.34
CA VAL A 10 0.44 -6.52 17.91
C VAL A 10 0.28 -8.02 18.23
N GLN A 11 -0.92 -8.46 18.62
CA GLN A 11 -1.16 -9.85 18.96
C GLN A 11 -1.35 -10.74 17.73
N TYR A 12 -2.04 -10.24 16.69
CA TYR A 12 -2.45 -11.06 15.56
C TYR A 12 -1.59 -10.87 14.30
N ALA A 13 -0.96 -9.70 14.10
CA ALA A 13 -0.12 -9.44 12.94
C ALA A 13 1.03 -10.45 12.77
N PRO A 14 1.76 -10.89 13.83
CA PRO A 14 2.80 -11.90 13.68
C PRO A 14 2.27 -13.23 13.13
N ALA A 15 1.11 -13.69 13.60
CA ALA A 15 0.49 -14.93 13.14
C ALA A 15 0.02 -14.82 11.69
N VAL A 16 -0.57 -13.66 11.33
CA VAL A 16 -1.04 -13.37 9.97
C VAL A 16 0.13 -13.34 8.97
N VAL A 17 1.25 -12.68 9.33
CA VAL A 17 2.46 -12.66 8.50
C VAL A 17 3.13 -14.04 8.47
N TYR A 18 3.08 -14.82 9.55
CA TYR A 18 3.64 -16.16 9.56
C TYR A 18 2.89 -17.12 8.62
N ALA A 19 1.57 -16.98 8.54
CA ALA A 19 0.70 -17.78 7.68
C ALA A 19 0.66 -17.31 6.21
N ASP A 20 1.54 -16.40 5.81
CA ASP A 20 1.65 -15.83 4.44
C ASP A 20 0.34 -15.22 3.91
N ILE A 21 -0.57 -14.85 4.83
CA ILE A 21 -1.83 -14.16 4.53
C ILE A 21 -1.64 -12.84 3.75
N PRO A 22 -0.56 -12.05 3.95
CA PRO A 22 -0.25 -10.90 3.10
C PRO A 22 -0.35 -11.17 1.59
N GLU A 23 0.10 -12.33 1.12
CA GLU A 23 0.10 -12.67 -0.30
C GLU A 23 -1.34 -12.72 -0.85
N PHE A 24 -2.23 -13.44 -0.15
CA PHE A 24 -3.65 -13.51 -0.49
C PHE A 24 -4.34 -12.13 -0.42
N LEU A 25 -3.93 -11.27 0.51
CA LEU A 25 -4.44 -9.91 0.58
C LEU A 25 -4.02 -9.09 -0.65
N PHE A 26 -2.73 -9.13 -1.03
CA PHE A 26 -2.25 -8.44 -2.23
C PHE A 26 -2.93 -8.95 -3.51
N GLU A 27 -3.23 -10.25 -3.62
CA GLU A 27 -4.01 -10.77 -4.74
C GLU A 27 -5.43 -10.19 -4.82
N ARG A 28 -6.08 -9.94 -3.68
CA ARG A 28 -7.46 -9.40 -3.66
C ARG A 28 -7.55 -7.94 -4.07
N LEU A 29 -6.43 -7.24 -4.19
CA LEU A 29 -6.39 -5.85 -4.67
C LEU A 29 -6.78 -5.69 -6.15
N CYS A 30 -6.89 -6.78 -6.92
CA CYS A 30 -7.40 -6.75 -8.29
C CYS A 30 -8.94 -6.67 -8.38
N SER A 31 -9.66 -6.69 -7.25
CA SER A 31 -11.11 -6.57 -7.21
C SER A 31 -11.60 -5.19 -7.67
N THR A 32 -12.77 -5.14 -8.28
CA THR A 32 -13.50 -3.89 -8.59
C THR A 32 -14.42 -3.44 -7.47
N ASP A 33 -14.61 -4.27 -6.43
CA ASP A 33 -15.40 -3.93 -5.24
C ASP A 33 -14.58 -2.98 -4.34
N GLU A 34 -14.96 -1.70 -4.35
CA GLU A 34 -14.29 -0.63 -3.61
C GLU A 34 -14.29 -0.85 -2.09
N ILE A 35 -15.33 -1.48 -1.53
CA ILE A 35 -15.42 -1.75 -0.09
C ILE A 35 -14.44 -2.87 0.28
N LEU A 36 -14.34 -3.90 -0.57
CA LEU A 36 -13.34 -4.95 -0.39
C LEU A 36 -11.93 -4.39 -0.51
N VAL A 37 -11.65 -3.58 -1.54
CA VAL A 37 -10.34 -2.97 -1.75
C VAL A 37 -9.95 -2.09 -0.57
N TRP A 38 -10.83 -1.22 -0.09
CA TRP A 38 -10.59 -0.42 1.11
C TRP A 38 -10.30 -1.29 2.34
N SER A 39 -11.07 -2.37 2.53
CA SER A 39 -10.89 -3.29 3.65
C SER A 39 -9.54 -4.01 3.60
N VAL A 40 -9.08 -4.38 2.40
CA VAL A 40 -7.78 -5.01 2.16
C VAL A 40 -6.64 -4.00 2.39
N TYR A 41 -6.76 -2.76 1.88
CA TYR A 41 -5.80 -1.70 2.18
C TYR A 41 -5.65 -1.48 3.68
N SER A 42 -6.76 -1.40 4.40
CA SER A 42 -6.76 -1.27 5.86
C SER A 42 -6.12 -2.46 6.58
N CYS A 43 -6.34 -3.69 6.12
CA CYS A 43 -5.63 -4.85 6.66
C CYS A 43 -4.12 -4.74 6.45
N LEU A 44 -3.70 -4.49 5.21
CA LEU A 44 -2.28 -4.39 4.85
C LEU A 44 -1.60 -3.24 5.60
N LEU A 45 -2.30 -2.13 5.82
CA LEU A 45 -1.79 -0.99 6.58
C LEU A 45 -1.45 -1.39 8.02
N LEU A 46 -2.35 -2.10 8.70
CA LEU A 46 -2.10 -2.61 10.05
C LEU A 46 -0.90 -3.58 10.07
N LEU A 47 -0.70 -4.36 9.02
CA LEU A 47 0.45 -5.27 8.91
C LEU A 47 1.79 -4.54 8.70
N THR A 48 1.79 -3.27 8.25
CA THR A 48 3.03 -2.48 8.16
C THR A 48 3.65 -2.16 9.52
N GLU A 49 2.92 -2.35 10.62
CA GLU A 49 3.48 -2.23 11.97
C GLU A 49 4.38 -3.42 12.34
N GLU A 50 4.17 -4.57 11.71
CA GLU A 50 4.93 -5.78 11.97
C GLU A 50 6.21 -5.81 11.12
N LYS A 51 7.38 -5.72 11.76
CA LYS A 51 8.68 -5.69 11.05
C LYS A 51 8.86 -6.89 10.11
N ARG A 52 8.33 -8.06 10.48
CA ARG A 52 8.43 -9.29 9.67
C ARG A 52 7.72 -9.18 8.32
N PHE A 53 6.74 -8.27 8.19
CA PHE A 53 6.05 -7.98 6.94
C PHE A 53 7.02 -7.53 5.83
N PHE A 54 8.08 -6.82 6.21
CA PHE A 54 9.11 -6.35 5.27
C PHE A 54 10.25 -7.37 5.09
N SER A 55 10.64 -8.09 6.14
CA SER A 55 11.79 -9.01 6.08
C SER A 55 11.56 -10.27 5.24
N LYS A 56 10.30 -10.67 5.03
CA LYS A 56 9.91 -11.84 4.22
C LYS A 56 9.64 -11.52 2.74
N CYS A 57 10.01 -10.32 2.27
CA CYS A 57 9.76 -9.87 0.90
C CYS A 57 8.27 -9.77 0.49
N HIS A 58 7.30 -9.92 1.40
CA HIS A 58 5.86 -9.80 1.07
C HIS A 58 5.55 -8.47 0.38
N THR A 59 6.19 -7.39 0.82
CA THR A 59 6.04 -6.08 0.19
C THR A 59 6.67 -5.99 -1.20
N ILE A 60 7.76 -6.72 -1.47
CA ILE A 60 8.39 -6.77 -2.80
C ILE A 60 7.48 -7.51 -3.79
N TYR A 61 6.88 -8.62 -3.36
CA TYR A 61 5.94 -9.36 -4.21
C TYR A 61 4.60 -8.65 -4.35
N GLY A 62 4.15 -7.94 -3.32
CA GLY A 62 2.86 -7.26 -3.30
C GLY A 62 2.81 -5.87 -3.92
N ILE A 63 3.95 -5.17 -4.06
CA ILE A 63 3.96 -3.77 -4.48
C ILE A 63 3.36 -3.55 -5.86
N GLU A 64 3.56 -4.49 -6.76
CA GLU A 64 3.04 -4.43 -8.12
C GLU A 64 1.50 -4.49 -8.13
N SER A 65 0.90 -5.38 -7.32
CA SER A 65 -0.55 -5.43 -7.14
C SER A 65 -1.10 -4.15 -6.51
N LEU A 66 -0.38 -3.58 -5.53
CA LEU A 66 -0.77 -2.32 -4.89
C LEU A 66 -0.75 -1.14 -5.87
N VAL A 67 0.32 -0.97 -6.65
CA VAL A 67 0.44 0.13 -7.62
C VAL A 67 -0.64 0.03 -8.69
N ARG A 68 -0.95 -1.17 -9.18
CA ARG A 68 -2.06 -1.37 -10.13
C ARG A 68 -3.42 -1.05 -9.52
N SER A 69 -3.66 -1.51 -8.30
CA SER A 69 -4.90 -1.21 -7.59
C SER A 69 -5.08 0.30 -7.40
N LEU A 70 -4.01 1.01 -7.01
CA LEU A 70 -4.03 2.47 -6.90
C LEU A 70 -4.35 3.17 -8.23
N LYS A 71 -3.76 2.70 -9.32
CA LYS A 71 -4.04 3.24 -10.66
C LYS A 71 -5.52 3.11 -11.04
N GLU A 72 -6.17 2.01 -10.66
CA GLU A 72 -7.60 1.83 -10.88
C GLU A 72 -8.44 2.65 -9.89
N THR A 73 -8.03 2.77 -8.63
CA THR A 73 -8.78 3.56 -7.63
C THR A 73 -8.69 5.06 -7.88
N MET A 74 -7.63 5.56 -8.53
CA MET A 74 -7.57 6.97 -8.95
C MET A 74 -8.66 7.32 -9.97
N ARG A 75 -9.17 6.35 -10.73
CA ARG A 75 -10.21 6.56 -11.76
C ARG A 75 -11.63 6.62 -11.21
N VAL A 76 -11.86 6.10 -10.01
CA VAL A 76 -13.18 6.12 -9.35
C VAL A 76 -13.29 7.33 -8.42
N ASN A 77 -14.49 7.88 -8.25
CA ASN A 77 -14.69 9.07 -7.40
C ASN A 77 -14.92 8.68 -5.92
N ASN A 78 -13.99 7.93 -5.35
CA ASN A 78 -14.05 7.49 -3.96
C ASN A 78 -12.80 7.89 -3.19
N VAL A 79 -12.89 9.07 -2.58
CA VAL A 79 -11.82 9.72 -1.83
C VAL A 79 -11.28 8.82 -0.72
N GLU A 80 -12.14 8.07 -0.04
CA GLU A 80 -11.74 7.26 1.11
C GLU A 80 -10.87 6.06 0.68
N VAL A 81 -11.21 5.41 -0.43
CA VAL A 81 -10.42 4.32 -1.02
C VAL A 81 -9.07 4.85 -1.53
N GLN A 82 -9.10 5.99 -2.23
CA GLN A 82 -7.90 6.64 -2.76
C GLN A 82 -6.92 7.01 -1.64
N LYS A 83 -7.40 7.72 -0.62
CA LYS A 83 -6.64 8.12 0.56
C LYS A 83 -6.03 6.91 1.27
N GLN A 84 -6.85 5.89 1.54
CA GLN A 84 -6.40 4.71 2.28
C GLN A 84 -5.32 3.92 1.52
N GLY A 85 -5.44 3.80 0.20
CA GLY A 85 -4.42 3.17 -0.62
C GLY A 85 -3.11 3.95 -0.64
N LEU A 86 -3.17 5.28 -0.75
CA LEU A 86 -1.99 6.14 -0.74
C LEU A 86 -1.27 6.13 0.61
N LEU A 87 -2.03 6.13 1.71
CA LEU A 87 -1.50 5.99 3.06
C LEU A 87 -0.74 4.66 3.21
N LEU A 88 -1.33 3.55 2.77
CA LEU A 88 -0.65 2.24 2.75
C LEU A 88 0.63 2.27 1.93
N PHE A 89 0.57 2.83 0.71
CA PHE A 89 1.73 2.92 -0.16
C PHE A 89 2.85 3.75 0.48
N GLY A 90 2.51 4.90 1.07
CA GLY A 90 3.44 5.74 1.81
C GLY A 90 4.08 5.00 2.99
N GLU A 91 3.31 4.29 3.82
CA GLU A 91 3.86 3.54 4.95
C GLU A 91 4.78 2.39 4.50
N ILE A 92 4.45 1.69 3.41
CA ILE A 92 5.35 0.70 2.83
C ILE A 92 6.68 1.35 2.43
N LEU A 93 6.64 2.47 1.69
CA LEU A 93 7.84 3.20 1.25
C LEU A 93 8.68 3.72 2.42
N LYS A 94 8.05 4.27 3.47
CA LYS A 94 8.77 4.76 4.66
C LYS A 94 9.50 3.65 5.40
N ARG A 95 8.88 2.47 5.48
CA ARG A 95 9.37 1.34 6.28
C ARG A 95 10.21 0.35 5.48
N GLN A 96 10.34 0.51 4.16
CA GLN A 96 11.24 -0.30 3.36
C GLN A 96 12.68 -0.23 3.89
N PRO A 97 13.34 -1.38 4.12
CA PRO A 97 14.73 -1.41 4.54
C PRO A 97 15.66 -0.78 3.49
N ILE A 98 16.65 -0.02 3.97
CA ILE A 98 17.66 0.62 3.11
C ILE A 98 18.46 -0.47 2.38
N GLY A 99 18.69 -0.27 1.08
CA GLY A 99 19.44 -1.20 0.24
C GLY A 99 18.61 -2.36 -0.34
N ILE A 100 17.33 -2.50 0.04
CA ILE A 100 16.43 -3.47 -0.57
C ILE A 100 15.62 -2.78 -1.68
N LYS A 101 15.76 -3.29 -2.91
CA LYS A 101 15.03 -2.76 -4.06
C LYS A 101 13.56 -3.19 -3.99
N LEU A 102 12.67 -2.24 -3.72
CA LEU A 102 11.22 -2.50 -3.72
C LEU A 102 10.68 -2.76 -5.14
N PHE A 103 11.09 -1.94 -6.10
CA PHE A 103 10.62 -2.03 -7.48
C PHE A 103 11.54 -2.90 -8.32
N MET A 104 11.12 -4.11 -8.62
CA MET A 104 11.95 -5.06 -9.38
C MET A 104 12.04 -4.71 -10.86
N ASN A 105 11.02 -4.07 -11.44
CA ASN A 105 11.02 -3.61 -12.83
C ASN A 105 10.79 -2.09 -12.95
N PHE A 106 11.24 -1.51 -14.07
CA PHE A 106 11.09 -0.08 -14.36
C PHE A 106 9.64 0.32 -14.65
N THR A 107 8.84 -0.57 -15.23
CA THR A 107 7.43 -0.33 -15.56
C THR A 107 6.60 0.01 -14.33
N ILE A 108 6.66 -0.80 -13.27
CA ILE A 108 5.93 -0.59 -12.02
C ILE A 108 6.46 0.64 -11.28
N TRP A 109 7.77 0.88 -11.32
CA TRP A 109 8.34 2.11 -10.78
C TRP A 109 7.77 3.36 -11.48
N HIS A 110 7.69 3.32 -12.82
CA HIS A 110 7.08 4.40 -13.60
C HIS A 110 5.58 4.53 -13.32
N GLU A 111 4.84 3.42 -13.23
CA GLU A 111 3.42 3.44 -12.87
C GLU A 111 3.18 4.04 -11.49
N ALA A 112 4.05 3.77 -10.51
CA ALA A 112 3.97 4.38 -9.19
C ALA A 112 4.11 5.92 -9.26
N ILE A 113 5.01 6.43 -10.11
CA ILE A 113 5.15 7.88 -10.34
C ILE A 113 3.90 8.47 -11.00
N VAL A 114 3.34 7.77 -11.99
CA VAL A 114 2.11 8.21 -12.65
C VAL A 114 0.96 8.31 -11.65
N VAL A 115 0.79 7.30 -10.80
CA VAL A 115 -0.21 7.29 -9.71
C VAL A 115 0.00 8.47 -8.76
N LEU A 116 1.23 8.69 -8.28
CA LEU A 116 1.53 9.79 -7.37
C LEU A 116 1.24 11.15 -8.03
N ARG A 117 1.61 11.33 -9.29
CA ARG A 117 1.33 12.55 -10.05
C ARG A 117 -0.18 12.79 -10.19
N GLU A 118 -0.95 11.76 -10.53
CA GLU A 118 -2.40 11.85 -10.67
C GLU A 118 -3.06 12.21 -9.33
N ALA A 119 -2.66 11.54 -8.25
CA ALA A 119 -3.16 11.83 -6.91
C ALA A 119 -2.83 13.25 -6.43
N MET A 120 -1.65 13.78 -6.78
CA MET A 120 -1.25 15.17 -6.50
C MET A 120 -2.07 16.21 -7.26
N THR A 121 -2.77 15.82 -8.32
CA THR A 121 -3.70 16.69 -9.08
C THR A 121 -5.16 16.54 -8.64
N SER A 122 -5.43 15.73 -7.62
CA SER A 122 -6.78 15.52 -7.08
C SER A 122 -7.35 16.80 -6.46
N CYS A 123 -8.66 17.00 -6.60
CA CYS A 123 -9.36 18.09 -5.90
C CYS A 123 -9.53 17.83 -4.39
N SER A 124 -9.22 16.62 -3.92
CA SER A 124 -9.27 16.28 -2.49
C SER A 124 -7.93 16.60 -1.80
N LEU A 125 -8.00 17.43 -0.75
CA LEU A 125 -6.85 17.78 0.08
C LEU A 125 -6.29 16.54 0.80
N GLU A 126 -7.15 15.62 1.24
CA GLU A 126 -6.74 14.39 1.92
C GLU A 126 -5.93 13.48 0.99
N VAL A 127 -6.41 13.29 -0.25
CA VAL A 127 -5.71 12.49 -1.28
C VAL A 127 -4.37 13.14 -1.62
N THR A 128 -4.36 14.45 -1.83
CA THR A 128 -3.13 15.20 -2.16
C THR A 128 -2.11 15.13 -1.02
N THR A 129 -2.56 15.18 0.23
CA THR A 129 -1.68 15.09 1.41
C THR A 129 -1.03 13.72 1.52
N GLU A 130 -1.80 12.64 1.37
CA GLU A 130 -1.21 11.29 1.39
C GLU A 130 -0.31 11.04 0.18
N ALA A 131 -0.65 11.58 -0.99
CA ALA A 131 0.21 11.54 -2.17
C ALA A 131 1.55 12.25 -1.93
N ALA A 132 1.53 13.43 -1.30
CA ALA A 132 2.74 14.18 -0.97
C ALA A 132 3.63 13.41 0.03
N ASN A 133 3.01 12.83 1.06
CA ASN A 133 3.70 11.99 2.05
C ASN A 133 4.35 10.76 1.39
N ALA A 134 3.61 10.08 0.50
CA ALA A 134 4.10 8.92 -0.22
C ALA A 134 5.22 9.32 -1.22
N LEU A 135 5.11 10.46 -1.90
CA LEU A 135 6.15 10.96 -2.80
C LEU A 135 7.44 11.29 -2.04
N ALA A 136 7.36 11.95 -0.89
CA ALA A 136 8.52 12.23 -0.06
C ALA A 136 9.23 10.93 0.36
N ALA A 137 8.46 9.92 0.76
CA ALA A 137 8.98 8.60 1.09
C ALA A 137 9.59 7.88 -0.13
N PHE A 138 8.96 8.01 -1.30
CA PHE A 138 9.42 7.44 -2.57
C PHE A 138 10.78 8.02 -2.97
N LEU A 139 10.93 9.34 -2.92
CA LEU A 139 12.19 10.01 -3.27
C LEU A 139 13.31 9.60 -2.32
N ARG A 140 13.04 9.49 -1.01
CA ARG A 140 14.02 9.00 -0.02
C ARG A 140 14.54 7.59 -0.32
N VAL A 141 13.71 6.70 -0.86
CA VAL A 141 14.10 5.31 -1.17
C VAL A 141 14.93 5.22 -2.46
N ASN A 142 14.84 6.23 -3.33
CA ASN A 142 15.47 6.22 -4.65
C ASN A 142 16.64 7.22 -4.80
N LEU A 143 16.97 7.97 -3.75
CA LEU A 143 18.14 8.86 -3.63
C LEU A 143 19.21 8.20 -2.78
#